data_AF-A0A857KHW7-F1
#
_entry.id   AF-A0A857KHW7-F1
#
_cell.length_a   1.000
_cell.length_b   1.000
_cell.length_c   1.000
_cell.angle_alpha   90.00
_cell.angle_beta   90.00
_cell.angle_gamma   90.00
#
_symmetry.space_group_name_H-M   'P 1'
#
loop_
_entity.id
_entity.type
_entity.pdbx_description
1 polymer ?
#
loop_
_entity_poly.entity_id
_entity_poly.type
_entity_poly.pdbx_seq_one_letter_code
_entity_poly.pdbx_strand_id
1 'polypeptide(L)'
;MLTMGLITPGADLVEVRSRLAAVHEAVVGRGEDAPDDIREELLTSWRASAAAGIDPDVLDPPLVSRATVSERLAHHPLAGAIDRMRQLFSDAVTDPHLIMLLVDPDGLVIHRNASADLLPIADGIRLLEGTRWDESSVGTNAITMVMRTGRPQLVFGPEHYCRALHDVYCAAAPIRDRSTGDIVGVVAITGPSTALQHATTALVTAFAALGEREMEMAHERNLAELRGRTVAQLTGLSGPAVVVDDNGWVAAGTGFTAPTRIDPPEAGAKQFISGMGVCEAQRVTGGWLLQPSGPGHPVVATLDLRGEPSIMVTGDEGDWRSVLTRRHAQILLLLSEAGESGITGAELSRRLFGDAEHLVTVRAEMSRLRRVIGTLVVSRPYRLARGVELRMVGNVESARGDLHAVETDPALTG
;
A
#
# COMPACT_ATOMS: atom_id res chain seq x y z
N MET A 1 8.77 -15.76 15.64
CA MET A 1 9.37 -15.94 16.98
C MET A 1 10.55 -14.97 17.03
N LEU A 2 10.42 -13.85 17.75
CA LEU A 2 11.38 -12.75 17.71
C LEU A 2 12.65 -13.17 18.45
N THR A 3 13.79 -13.16 17.75
CA THR A 3 15.13 -13.30 18.31
C THR A 3 15.36 -12.13 19.28
N MET A 4 15.05 -12.35 20.56
CA MET A 4 15.41 -11.46 21.66
C MET A 4 16.91 -11.60 21.91
N GLY A 5 17.72 -10.93 21.10
CA GLY A 5 19.14 -10.73 21.40
C GLY A 5 19.27 -9.86 22.65
N LEU A 6 20.11 -10.30 23.58
CA LEU A 6 20.71 -9.62 24.76
C LEU A 6 19.82 -8.85 25.76
N ILE A 7 18.63 -8.39 25.38
CA ILE A 7 17.76 -7.51 26.15
C ILE A 7 16.56 -8.33 26.64
N THR A 8 16.78 -9.08 27.71
CA THR A 8 15.72 -9.84 28.41
C THR A 8 15.25 -9.10 29.66
N PRO A 9 14.02 -9.34 30.14
CA PRO A 9 13.56 -8.82 31.43
C PRO A 9 14.56 -9.13 32.56
N GLY A 10 15.04 -8.07 33.23
CA GLY A 10 16.01 -8.17 34.32
C GLY A 10 17.48 -8.19 33.90
N ALA A 11 17.80 -8.02 32.60
CA ALA A 11 19.17 -7.85 32.15
C ALA A 11 19.80 -6.56 32.71
N ASP A 12 21.09 -6.61 33.04
CA ASP A 12 21.86 -5.42 33.38
C ASP A 12 22.10 -4.61 32.09
N LEU A 13 21.36 -3.51 31.94
CA LEU A 13 21.42 -2.64 30.77
C LEU A 13 22.81 -2.02 30.57
N VAL A 14 23.59 -1.84 31.64
CA VAL A 14 24.95 -1.30 31.56
C VAL A 14 25.89 -2.34 30.94
N GLU A 15 25.79 -3.60 31.39
CA GLU A 15 26.57 -4.70 30.84
C GLU A 15 26.22 -4.96 29.37
N VAL A 16 24.92 -5.03 29.05
CA VAL A 16 24.43 -5.22 27.68
C VAL A 16 24.92 -4.11 26.77
N ARG A 17 24.84 -2.85 27.22
CA ARG A 17 25.33 -1.70 26.45
C ARG A 17 26.85 -1.78 26.22
N SER A 18 27.62 -2.09 27.26
CA SER A 18 29.08 -2.24 27.15
C SER A 18 29.47 -3.32 26.15
N ARG A 19 28.78 -4.47 26.20
CA ARG A 19 28.98 -5.57 25.26
C ARG A 19 28.64 -5.17 23.83
N LEU A 20 27.49 -4.53 23.60
CA LEU A 20 27.08 -4.05 22.29
C LEU A 20 28.06 -3.01 21.74
N ALA A 21 28.61 -2.14 22.58
CA ALA A 21 29.61 -1.16 22.17
C ALA A 21 30.90 -1.83 21.68
N ALA A 22 31.36 -2.90 22.35
CA ALA A 22 32.52 -3.66 21.92
C ALA A 22 32.29 -4.37 20.57
N VAL A 23 31.08 -4.91 20.37
CA VAL A 23 30.69 -5.54 19.10
C VAL A 23 30.56 -4.52 17.98
N HIS A 24 29.92 -3.38 18.23
CA HIS A 24 29.82 -2.28 17.28
C HIS A 24 31.21 -1.81 16.86
N GLU A 25 32.12 -1.60 17.80
CA GLU A 25 33.49 -1.18 17.50
C GLU A 25 34.27 -2.22 16.69
N ALA A 26 34.07 -3.52 16.96
CA ALA A 26 34.65 -4.60 16.15
C ALA A 26 34.12 -4.59 14.71
N VAL A 27 32.79 -4.57 14.55
CA VAL A 27 32.14 -4.77 13.25
C VAL A 27 32.13 -3.48 12.42
N VAL A 28 31.67 -2.38 13.00
CA VAL A 28 31.53 -1.07 12.32
C VAL A 28 32.87 -0.33 12.31
N GLY A 29 33.62 -0.35 13.43
CA GLY A 29 34.89 0.37 13.54
C GLY A 29 36.06 -0.31 12.84
N ARG A 30 36.16 -1.65 12.91
CA ARG A 30 37.30 -2.42 12.39
C ARG A 30 36.97 -3.36 11.23
N GLY A 31 35.69 -3.55 10.88
CA GLY A 31 35.29 -4.47 9.82
C GLY A 31 35.47 -5.95 10.17
N GLU A 32 35.46 -6.30 11.46
CA GLU A 32 35.55 -7.67 11.95
C GLU A 32 34.22 -8.43 11.79
N ASP A 33 34.28 -9.75 11.85
CA ASP A 33 33.08 -10.59 11.82
C ASP A 33 32.25 -10.40 13.11
N ALA A 34 30.94 -10.31 12.93
CA ALA A 34 30.01 -10.19 14.05
C ALA A 34 29.82 -11.54 14.75
N PRO A 35 29.63 -11.54 16.09
CA PRO A 35 29.21 -12.75 16.81
C PRO A 35 27.86 -13.30 16.33
N ASP A 36 27.68 -14.62 16.41
CA ASP A 36 26.48 -15.33 15.95
C ASP A 36 25.19 -14.95 16.70
N ASP A 37 25.30 -14.32 17.88
CA ASP A 37 24.15 -13.95 18.70
C ASP A 37 23.61 -12.54 18.43
N ILE A 38 24.22 -11.83 17.47
CA ILE A 38 23.69 -10.57 16.93
C ILE A 38 22.69 -10.87 15.82
N ARG A 39 21.51 -10.26 15.90
CA ARG A 39 20.43 -10.46 14.93
C ARG A 39 20.84 -10.04 13.51
N GLU A 40 20.55 -10.89 12.53
CA GLU A 40 20.95 -10.72 11.13
C GLU A 40 20.42 -9.41 10.51
N GLU A 41 19.22 -8.98 10.90
CA GLU A 41 18.62 -7.76 10.36
C GLU A 41 19.43 -6.50 10.75
N LEU A 42 20.01 -6.50 11.95
CA LEU A 42 20.87 -5.44 12.44
C LEU A 42 22.19 -5.41 11.66
N LEU A 43 22.85 -6.56 11.53
CA LEU A 43 24.09 -6.69 10.75
C LEU A 43 23.90 -6.25 9.29
N THR A 44 22.76 -6.61 8.71
CA THR A 44 22.42 -6.19 7.35
C THR A 44 22.27 -4.67 7.26
N SER A 45 21.68 -4.02 8.28
CA SER A 45 21.57 -2.55 8.32
C SER A 45 22.92 -1.87 8.52
N TRP A 46 23.77 -2.40 9.40
CA TRP A 46 25.13 -1.86 9.59
C TRP A 46 25.95 -1.93 8.31
N ARG A 47 25.90 -3.05 7.59
CA ARG A 47 26.56 -3.20 6.28
C ARG A 47 26.00 -2.21 5.25
N ALA A 48 24.68 -2.02 5.21
CA ALA A 48 24.05 -1.05 4.32
C ALA A 48 24.46 0.40 4.66
N SER A 49 24.53 0.74 5.94
CA SER A 49 24.97 2.04 6.43
C SER A 49 26.44 2.30 6.08
N ALA A 50 27.31 1.30 6.25
CA ALA A 50 28.72 1.38 5.85
C ALA A 50 28.88 1.51 4.33
N ALA A 51 28.10 0.75 3.54
CA ALA A 51 28.11 0.84 2.08
C ALA A 51 27.59 2.20 1.57
N ALA A 52 26.69 2.86 2.31
CA ALA A 52 26.24 4.23 2.04
C ALA A 52 27.27 5.31 2.45
N GLY A 53 28.41 4.92 3.04
CA GLY A 53 29.47 5.84 3.43
C GLY A 53 29.16 6.66 4.69
N ILE A 54 28.24 6.19 5.53
CA ILE A 54 27.92 6.86 6.80
C ILE A 54 29.13 6.75 7.74
N ASP A 55 29.56 7.90 8.25
CA ASP A 55 30.58 7.96 9.31
C ASP A 55 29.92 7.70 10.67
N PRO A 56 30.31 6.64 11.40
CA PRO A 56 29.72 6.32 12.70
C PRO A 56 30.02 7.37 13.79
N ASP A 57 31.00 8.26 13.59
CA ASP A 57 31.38 9.31 14.56
C ASP A 57 30.74 10.68 14.27
N VAL A 58 30.05 10.83 13.14
CA VAL A 58 29.39 12.08 12.74
C VAL A 58 27.87 11.90 12.71
N LEU A 59 27.17 12.66 13.56
CA LEU A 59 25.71 12.76 13.54
C LEU A 59 25.28 14.14 13.03
N ASP A 60 24.93 14.22 11.75
CA ASP A 60 24.52 15.48 11.10
C ASP A 60 23.29 15.28 10.19
N PRO A 61 22.11 14.92 10.73
CA PRO A 61 20.93 14.72 9.92
C PRO A 61 20.55 16.02 9.17
N PRO A 62 20.25 15.96 7.86
CA PRO A 62 19.80 17.12 7.10
C PRO A 62 18.56 17.76 7.73
N LEU A 63 18.55 19.09 7.82
CA LEU A 63 17.45 19.87 8.38
C LEU A 63 16.76 20.67 7.28
N VAL A 64 15.46 20.44 7.09
CA VAL A 64 14.63 21.26 6.18
C VAL A 64 14.00 22.44 6.90
N SER A 65 13.48 23.39 6.12
CA SER A 65 12.82 24.58 6.68
C SER A 65 11.51 24.23 7.38
N ARG A 66 11.11 25.03 8.38
CA ARG A 66 9.79 24.91 9.02
C ARG A 66 8.63 25.01 8.02
N ALA A 67 8.78 25.84 6.99
CA ALA A 67 7.77 25.97 5.94
C ALA A 67 7.56 24.65 5.18
N THR A 68 8.66 23.94 4.88
CA THR A 68 8.62 22.62 4.25
C THR A 68 7.93 21.59 5.15
N VAL A 69 8.21 21.61 6.46
CA VAL A 69 7.53 20.72 7.43
C VAL A 69 6.03 21.02 7.47
N SER A 70 5.64 22.29 7.57
CA SER A 70 4.24 22.70 7.59
C SER A 70 3.50 22.32 6.31
N GLU A 71 4.13 22.48 5.15
CA GLU A 71 3.55 22.10 3.86
C GLU A 71 3.35 20.58 3.75
N ARG A 72 4.35 19.78 4.16
CA ARG A 72 4.21 18.32 4.21
C ARG A 72 3.11 17.92 5.17
N LEU A 73 3.09 18.48 6.37
CA LEU A 73 2.09 18.19 7.38
C LEU A 73 0.67 18.53 6.91
N ALA A 74 0.47 19.65 6.20
CA ALA A 74 -0.85 20.05 5.70
C ALA A 74 -1.47 19.04 4.73
N HIS A 75 -0.65 18.27 4.02
CA HIS A 75 -1.09 17.25 3.07
C HIS A 75 -0.91 15.82 3.61
N HIS A 76 -0.39 15.66 4.83
CA HIS A 76 -0.07 14.35 5.38
C HIS A 76 -1.33 13.63 5.86
N PRO A 77 -1.54 12.33 5.56
CA PRO A 77 -2.71 11.57 6.02
C PRO A 77 -2.89 11.58 7.56
N LEU A 78 -1.78 11.66 8.30
CA LEU A 78 -1.76 11.71 9.75
C LEU A 78 -1.94 13.10 10.37
N ALA A 79 -2.15 14.15 9.58
CA ALA A 79 -2.28 15.51 10.10
C ALA A 79 -3.34 15.63 11.21
N GLY A 80 -4.51 15.03 11.00
CA GLY A 80 -5.61 15.01 11.98
C GLY A 80 -5.38 14.08 13.17
N ALA A 81 -4.43 13.15 13.09
CA ALA A 81 -4.13 12.19 14.15
C ALA A 81 -3.14 12.75 15.18
N ILE A 82 -2.28 13.68 14.77
CA ILE A 82 -1.16 14.18 15.58
C ILE A 82 -1.63 14.75 16.93
N ASP A 83 -2.62 15.64 16.93
CA ASP A 83 -3.08 16.24 18.19
C ASP A 83 -3.64 15.20 19.17
N ARG A 84 -4.30 14.17 18.65
CA ARG A 84 -4.83 13.10 19.48
C ARG A 84 -3.73 12.20 20.03
N MET A 85 -2.75 11.83 19.22
CA MET A 85 -1.57 11.10 19.67
C MET A 85 -0.81 11.90 20.71
N ARG A 86 -0.61 13.20 20.46
CA ARG A 86 0.07 14.14 21.35
C ARG A 86 -0.61 14.17 22.71
N GLN A 87 -1.92 14.37 22.74
CA GLN A 87 -2.70 14.42 23.97
C GLN A 87 -2.62 13.09 24.73
N LEU A 88 -2.84 11.96 24.05
CA LEU A 88 -2.76 10.65 24.68
C LEU A 88 -1.36 10.32 25.19
N PHE A 89 -0.30 10.74 24.49
CA PHE A 89 1.07 10.60 24.96
C PHE A 89 1.30 11.43 26.22
N SER A 90 0.88 12.70 26.23
CA SER A 90 0.99 13.57 27.40
C SER A 90 0.20 13.06 28.60
N ASP A 91 -0.96 12.42 28.39
CA ASP A 91 -1.79 11.89 29.46
C ASP A 91 -1.27 10.53 29.98
N ALA A 92 -0.78 9.66 29.08
CA ALA A 92 -0.36 8.31 29.42
C ALA A 92 1.08 8.23 29.94
N VAL A 93 1.95 9.14 29.52
CA VAL A 93 3.36 9.14 29.88
C VAL A 93 3.59 10.16 30.98
N THR A 94 3.56 9.66 32.22
CA THR A 94 3.98 10.44 33.41
C THR A 94 5.51 10.40 33.60
N ASP A 95 6.21 9.56 32.83
CA ASP A 95 7.66 9.46 32.85
C ASP A 95 8.27 10.68 32.14
N PRO A 96 9.07 11.51 32.83
CA PRO A 96 9.60 12.75 32.27
C PRO A 96 10.64 12.52 31.16
N HIS A 97 10.98 11.27 30.82
CA HIS A 97 12.15 10.95 29.98
C HIS A 97 11.87 10.31 28.61
N LEU A 98 10.64 10.37 28.08
CA LEU A 98 10.31 9.88 26.74
C LEU A 98 10.02 10.99 25.72
N ILE A 99 10.48 10.79 24.49
CA ILE A 99 10.22 11.64 23.32
C ILE A 99 9.44 10.81 22.30
N MET A 100 8.27 11.30 21.88
CA MET A 100 7.53 10.71 20.75
C MET A 100 7.83 11.49 19.47
N LEU A 101 8.01 10.77 18.38
CA LEU A 101 8.21 11.31 17.05
C LEU A 101 7.16 10.74 16.11
N LEU A 102 6.73 11.56 15.16
CA LEU A 102 6.11 11.11 13.94
C LEU A 102 7.01 11.45 12.76
N VAL A 103 7.24 10.45 11.92
CA VAL A 103 8.15 10.51 10.78
C VAL A 103 7.38 10.11 9.53
N ASP A 104 7.54 10.85 8.44
CA ASP A 104 6.91 10.55 7.17
C ASP A 104 7.64 9.42 6.40
N PRO A 105 7.11 8.95 5.26
CA PRO A 105 7.71 7.87 4.47
C PRO A 105 9.13 8.14 3.95
N ASP A 106 9.54 9.42 3.87
CA ASP A 106 10.86 9.83 3.40
C ASP A 106 11.88 9.93 4.53
N GLY A 107 11.48 9.60 5.77
CA GLY A 107 12.32 9.69 6.95
C GLY A 107 12.35 11.10 7.57
N LEU A 108 11.47 12.02 7.18
CA LEU A 108 11.44 13.36 7.76
C LEU A 108 10.62 13.37 9.05
N VAL A 109 11.20 13.89 10.14
CA VAL A 109 10.46 14.12 11.39
C VAL A 109 9.45 15.25 11.17
N ILE A 110 8.17 14.91 11.11
CA ILE A 110 7.08 15.88 10.88
C ILE A 110 6.41 16.35 12.17
N HIS A 111 6.58 15.61 13.26
CA HIS A 111 6.12 16.02 14.58
C HIS A 111 7.04 15.48 15.69
N ARG A 112 7.26 16.28 16.72
CA ARG A 112 7.98 15.88 17.94
C ARG A 112 7.17 16.28 19.18
N ASN A 113 6.95 15.33 20.08
CA ASN A 113 6.38 15.58 21.40
C ASN A 113 7.38 15.17 22.49
N ALA A 114 7.88 16.14 23.25
CA ALA A 114 8.86 15.95 24.32
C ALA A 114 8.57 16.88 25.50
N SER A 115 8.88 16.45 26.71
CA SER A 115 8.92 17.31 27.90
C SER A 115 10.05 18.34 27.79
N ALA A 116 9.91 19.47 28.47
CA ALA A 116 10.90 20.56 28.41
C ALA A 116 12.30 20.11 28.83
N ASP A 117 12.39 19.21 29.81
CA ASP A 117 13.65 18.72 30.37
C ASP A 117 14.43 17.80 29.40
N LEU A 118 13.75 17.24 28.39
CA LEU A 118 14.36 16.39 27.37
C LEU A 118 14.77 17.12 26.10
N LEU A 119 14.31 18.35 25.91
CA LEU A 119 14.68 19.14 24.72
C LEU A 119 16.20 19.28 24.57
N PRO A 120 17.00 19.54 25.62
CA PRO A 120 18.45 19.62 25.47
C PRO A 120 19.10 18.31 25.00
N ILE A 121 18.58 17.16 25.44
CA ILE A 121 19.07 15.83 25.03
C ILE A 121 18.69 15.59 23.56
N ALA A 122 17.42 15.81 23.21
CA ALA A 122 16.92 15.67 21.85
C ALA A 122 17.68 16.59 20.87
N ASP A 123 17.88 17.84 21.25
CA ASP A 123 18.57 18.85 20.45
C ASP A 123 20.07 18.52 20.32
N GLY A 124 20.68 17.95 21.37
CA GLY A 124 22.07 17.48 21.38
C GLY A 124 22.36 16.36 20.36
N ILE A 125 21.37 15.50 20.09
CA ILE A 125 21.43 14.48 19.03
C ILE A 125 20.73 14.94 17.73
N ARG A 126 20.42 16.24 17.61
CA ARG A 126 19.72 16.85 16.47
C ARG A 126 18.39 16.16 16.11
N LEU A 127 17.68 15.63 17.10
CA LEU A 127 16.36 15.01 16.95
C LEU A 127 15.26 16.08 16.97
N LEU A 128 15.13 16.82 15.87
CA LEU A 128 14.23 17.97 15.73
C LEU A 128 13.16 17.71 14.64
N GLU A 129 12.05 18.45 14.71
CA GLU A 129 11.15 18.55 13.55
C GLU A 129 11.90 19.12 12.34
N GLY A 130 11.70 18.48 11.18
CA GLY A 130 12.38 18.80 9.94
C GLY A 130 13.72 18.10 9.73
N THR A 131 14.20 17.28 10.67
CA THR A 131 15.41 16.48 10.46
C THR A 131 15.11 15.19 9.74
N ARG A 132 16.04 14.74 8.88
CA ARG A 132 15.91 13.51 8.10
C ARG A 132 16.67 12.35 8.74
N TRP A 133 15.95 11.26 8.99
CA TRP A 133 16.39 10.06 9.71
C TRP A 133 16.33 8.80 8.83
N ASP A 134 16.65 8.95 7.55
CA ASP A 134 16.84 7.83 6.63
C ASP A 134 18.22 7.18 6.77
N GLU A 135 18.39 6.01 6.15
CA GLU A 135 19.61 5.20 6.29
C GLU A 135 20.83 5.88 5.63
N SER A 136 20.60 6.69 4.59
CA SER A 136 21.63 7.51 3.94
C SER A 136 22.04 8.76 4.71
N SER A 137 21.32 9.12 5.78
CA SER A 137 21.59 10.31 6.59
C SER A 137 22.16 9.98 7.97
N VAL A 138 21.62 8.95 8.63
CA VAL A 138 21.95 8.60 10.03
C VAL A 138 22.39 7.13 10.16
N GLY A 139 22.29 6.34 9.08
CA GLY A 139 22.54 4.90 9.15
C GLY A 139 21.46 4.17 9.95
N THR A 140 21.88 3.09 10.61
CA THR A 140 20.98 2.21 11.36
C THR A 140 20.40 2.93 12.57
N ASN A 141 19.07 3.04 12.57
CA ASN A 141 18.26 3.57 13.66
C ASN A 141 16.87 2.88 13.65
N ALA A 142 16.05 3.11 14.67
CA ALA A 142 14.75 2.43 14.75
C ALA A 142 13.80 2.75 13.59
N ILE A 143 13.82 3.98 13.07
CA ILE A 143 12.99 4.41 11.94
C ILE A 143 13.40 3.64 10.68
N THR A 144 14.70 3.60 10.37
CA THR A 144 15.23 2.89 9.19
C THR A 144 14.98 1.39 9.27
N MET A 145 15.15 0.81 10.46
CA MET A 145 14.82 -0.60 10.70
C MET A 145 13.33 -0.89 10.48
N VAL A 146 12.42 -0.01 10.89
CA VAL A 146 10.99 -0.16 10.61
C VAL A 146 10.71 -0.06 9.11
N MET A 147 11.28 0.94 8.41
CA MET A 147 11.10 1.11 6.96
C MET A 147 11.57 -0.13 6.18
N ARG A 148 12.70 -0.72 6.58
CA ARG A 148 13.26 -1.93 5.93
C ARG A 148 12.44 -3.19 6.22
N THR A 149 11.99 -3.36 7.46
CA THR A 149 11.39 -4.64 7.90
C THR A 149 9.87 -4.64 7.88
N GLY A 150 9.23 -3.47 7.82
CA GLY A 150 7.78 -3.32 7.89
C GLY A 150 7.14 -3.78 9.20
N ARG A 151 7.92 -3.93 10.28
CA ARG A 151 7.43 -4.39 11.59
C ARG A 151 7.98 -3.49 12.70
N PRO A 152 7.36 -3.49 13.89
CA PRO A 152 7.90 -2.77 15.04
C PRO A 152 9.33 -3.21 15.37
N GLN A 153 10.17 -2.24 15.71
CA GLN A 153 11.59 -2.45 16.02
C GLN A 153 11.97 -1.73 17.31
N LEU A 154 12.84 -2.37 18.09
CA LEU A 154 13.59 -1.74 19.16
C LEU A 154 15.04 -1.66 18.70
N VAL A 155 15.67 -0.50 18.85
CA VAL A 155 17.10 -0.27 18.64
C VAL A 155 17.66 0.31 19.94
N PHE A 156 18.60 -0.39 20.56
CA PHE A 156 19.12 -0.05 21.88
C PHE A 156 20.59 0.36 21.84
N GLY A 157 20.90 1.59 22.24
CA GLY A 157 22.26 2.07 22.46
C GLY A 157 23.16 1.77 21.25
N PRO A 158 24.26 1.01 21.42
CA PRO A 158 25.18 0.66 20.34
C PRO A 158 24.64 -0.26 19.24
N GLU A 159 23.35 -0.59 19.22
CA GLU A 159 22.70 -1.06 18.00
C GLU A 159 22.55 0.07 16.96
N HIS A 160 22.50 1.33 17.38
CA HIS A 160 22.55 2.45 16.45
C HIS A 160 23.88 2.47 15.71
N TYR A 161 23.87 2.88 14.44
CA TYR A 161 25.10 2.99 13.68
C TYR A 161 25.98 4.14 14.16
N CYS A 162 25.38 5.32 14.40
CA CYS A 162 26.11 6.49 14.91
C CYS A 162 26.33 6.41 16.44
N ARG A 163 27.59 6.61 16.87
CA ARG A 163 28.01 6.53 18.28
C ARG A 163 27.37 7.58 19.18
N ALA A 164 27.01 8.73 18.63
CA ALA A 164 26.27 9.78 19.33
C ALA A 164 24.89 9.32 19.85
N LEU A 165 24.34 8.21 19.33
CA LEU A 165 23.06 7.65 19.75
C LEU A 165 23.20 6.50 20.78
N HIS A 166 24.42 6.17 21.21
CA HIS A 166 24.65 5.02 22.10
C HIS A 166 24.05 5.18 23.51
N ASP A 167 23.74 6.40 23.93
CA ASP A 167 23.11 6.68 25.21
C ASP A 167 21.58 6.63 25.18
N VAL A 168 20.96 6.43 24.02
CA VAL A 168 19.50 6.34 23.87
C VAL A 168 19.04 4.96 23.37
N TYR A 169 17.78 4.64 23.63
CA TYR A 169 17.07 3.58 22.93
C TYR A 169 15.90 4.19 22.16
N CYS A 170 15.52 3.51 21.09
CA CYS A 170 14.43 3.92 20.21
C CYS A 170 13.53 2.71 19.93
N ALA A 171 12.25 2.79 20.28
CA ALA A 171 11.24 1.84 19.81
C ALA A 171 10.41 2.52 18.72
N ALA A 172 10.19 1.86 17.58
CA ALA A 172 9.44 2.42 16.48
C ALA A 172 8.44 1.40 15.91
N ALA A 173 7.35 1.88 15.32
CA ALA A 173 6.34 1.06 14.66
C ALA A 173 5.82 1.75 13.39
N PRO A 174 5.54 0.98 12.32
CA PRO A 174 5.01 1.54 11.08
C PRO A 174 3.53 1.89 11.27
N ILE A 175 3.12 2.99 10.65
CA ILE A 175 1.72 3.37 10.49
C ILE A 175 1.33 3.08 9.05
N ARG A 176 0.31 2.24 8.86
CA ARG A 176 -0.09 1.79 7.52
C ARG A 176 -1.38 2.41 7.05
N ASP A 177 -1.45 2.72 5.77
CA ASP A 177 -2.75 2.87 5.11
C ASP A 177 -3.34 1.46 4.92
N ARG A 178 -4.49 1.18 5.55
CA ARG A 178 -5.15 -0.14 5.45
C ARG A 178 -5.61 -0.48 4.04
N SER A 179 -5.76 0.52 3.19
CA SER A 179 -6.30 0.38 1.85
C SER A 179 -5.29 -0.01 0.80
N THR A 180 -4.06 0.50 0.94
CA THR A 180 -2.94 0.18 0.06
C THR A 180 -1.98 -0.82 0.69
N GLY A 181 -1.92 -0.85 2.02
CA GLY A 181 -0.93 -1.60 2.79
C GLY A 181 0.39 -0.85 2.99
N ASP A 182 0.53 0.33 2.38
CA ASP A 182 1.76 1.11 2.39
C ASP A 182 2.03 1.72 3.77
N ILE A 183 3.32 1.90 4.08
CA ILE A 183 3.74 2.64 5.26
C ILE A 183 3.63 4.13 4.94
N VAL A 184 2.68 4.81 5.59
CA VAL A 184 2.47 6.26 5.44
C VAL A 184 3.20 7.07 6.50
N GLY A 185 3.86 6.41 7.44
CA GLY A 185 4.73 7.04 8.42
C GLY A 185 5.22 6.04 9.46
N VAL A 186 6.07 6.53 10.35
CA VAL A 186 6.60 5.78 11.49
C VAL A 186 6.37 6.61 12.75
N VAL A 187 5.80 5.99 13.78
CA VAL A 187 5.84 6.55 15.12
C VAL A 187 7.02 5.94 15.86
N ALA A 188 7.78 6.77 16.56
CA ALA A 188 8.91 6.34 17.37
C ALA A 188 8.84 6.94 18.77
N ILE A 189 9.31 6.18 19.76
CA ILE A 189 9.50 6.63 21.14
C ILE A 189 10.97 6.44 21.49
N THR A 190 11.62 7.53 21.89
CA THR A 190 13.03 7.58 22.27
C THR A 190 13.14 7.86 23.76
N GLY A 191 14.05 7.18 24.45
CA GLY A 191 14.35 7.41 25.85
C GLY A 191 15.82 7.10 26.18
N PRO A 192 16.29 7.41 27.39
CA PRO A 192 17.66 7.11 27.78
C PRO A 192 17.85 5.59 27.91
N SER A 193 18.96 5.08 27.40
CA SER A 193 19.32 3.65 27.42
C SER A 193 19.32 3.05 28.84
N THR A 194 19.58 3.87 29.86
CA THR A 194 19.56 3.46 31.28
C THR A 194 18.16 3.23 31.84
N ALA A 195 17.11 3.70 31.17
CA ALA A 195 15.72 3.59 31.61
C ALA A 195 14.85 2.86 30.59
N LEU A 196 15.42 1.91 29.84
CA LEU A 196 14.64 1.10 28.90
C LEU A 196 13.46 0.42 29.60
N GLN A 197 12.26 0.71 29.13
CA GLN A 197 11.05 0.03 29.56
C GLN A 197 10.65 -1.02 28.52
N HIS A 198 10.53 -2.29 28.91
CA HIS A 198 10.11 -3.36 27.99
C HIS A 198 8.73 -3.11 27.36
N ALA A 199 7.87 -2.32 28.02
CA ALA A 199 6.56 -1.95 27.51
C ALA A 199 6.63 -0.92 26.35
N THR A 200 7.76 -0.25 26.09
CA THR A 200 7.84 0.82 25.07
C THR A 200 7.52 0.29 23.67
N THR A 201 7.90 -0.94 23.30
CA THR A 201 7.55 -1.52 21.99
C THR A 201 6.04 -1.75 21.86
N ALA A 202 5.37 -2.18 22.93
CA ALA A 202 3.91 -2.32 22.93
C ALA A 202 3.23 -0.94 22.84
N LEU A 203 3.76 0.05 23.57
CA LEU A 203 3.27 1.43 23.57
C LEU A 203 3.35 2.06 22.18
N VAL A 204 4.50 1.98 21.51
CA VAL A 204 4.68 2.55 20.16
C VAL A 204 3.80 1.83 19.14
N THR A 205 3.59 0.52 19.29
CA THR A 205 2.65 -0.24 18.45
C THR A 205 1.20 0.21 18.66
N ALA A 206 0.81 0.53 19.91
CA ALA A 206 -0.51 1.07 20.20
C ALA A 206 -0.71 2.48 19.61
N PHE A 207 0.31 3.35 19.66
CA PHE A 207 0.27 4.65 18.98
C PHE A 207 0.19 4.50 17.46
N ALA A 208 0.88 3.52 16.88
CA ALA A 208 0.77 3.26 15.46
C ALA A 208 -0.67 2.88 15.08
N ALA A 209 -1.27 1.92 15.81
CA ALA A 209 -2.65 1.50 15.61
C ALA A 209 -3.66 2.63 15.82
N LEU A 210 -3.40 3.54 16.76
CA LEU A 210 -4.19 4.76 16.94
C LEU A 210 -4.12 5.66 15.69
N GLY A 211 -2.94 5.85 15.11
CA GLY A 211 -2.76 6.61 13.88
C GLY A 211 -3.51 6.03 12.71
N GLU A 212 -3.39 4.73 12.51
CA GLU A 212 -4.16 3.99 11.50
C GLU A 212 -5.66 4.20 11.68
N ARG A 213 -6.14 4.14 12.93
CA ARG A 213 -7.57 4.33 13.22
C ARG A 213 -8.04 5.77 13.01
N GLU A 214 -7.24 6.76 13.38
CA GLU A 214 -7.58 8.18 13.12
C GLU A 214 -7.64 8.47 11.61
N MET A 215 -6.71 7.92 10.81
CA MET A 215 -6.76 8.04 9.36
C MET A 215 -8.00 7.40 8.77
N GLU A 216 -8.34 6.18 9.20
CA GLU A 216 -9.54 5.47 8.75
C GLU A 216 -10.81 6.27 9.09
N MET A 217 -10.91 6.79 10.32
CA MET A 217 -12.04 7.64 10.72
C MET A 217 -12.10 8.96 9.95
N ALA A 218 -10.96 9.60 9.68
CA ALA A 218 -10.90 10.80 8.86
C ALA A 218 -11.37 10.53 7.43
N HIS A 219 -10.94 9.40 6.84
CA HIS A 219 -11.36 8.95 5.53
C HIS A 219 -12.87 8.68 5.48
N GLU A 220 -13.43 7.95 6.45
CA GLU A 220 -14.87 7.69 6.57
C GLU A 220 -15.68 9.00 6.67
N ARG A 221 -15.20 9.97 7.46
CA ARG A 221 -15.82 11.30 7.58
C ARG A 221 -15.79 12.05 6.25
N ASN A 222 -14.65 12.07 5.55
CA ASN A 222 -14.51 12.72 4.26
C ASN A 222 -15.47 12.11 3.21
N LEU A 223 -15.59 10.78 3.16
CA LEU A 223 -16.55 10.10 2.28
C LEU A 223 -18.00 10.41 2.66
N ALA A 224 -18.32 10.48 3.95
CA ALA A 224 -19.66 10.83 4.42
C ALA A 224 -20.03 12.28 4.05
N GLU A 225 -19.09 13.21 4.19
CA GLU A 225 -19.28 14.61 3.76
C GLU A 225 -19.45 14.72 2.24
N LEU A 226 -18.61 14.02 1.47
CA LEU A 226 -18.73 13.97 0.01
C LEU A 226 -20.10 13.44 -0.40
N ARG A 227 -20.54 12.31 0.18
CA ARG A 227 -21.88 11.74 -0.03
C ARG A 227 -22.99 12.75 0.29
N GLY A 228 -22.89 13.45 1.42
CA GLY A 228 -23.88 14.44 1.83
C GLY A 228 -23.98 15.62 0.86
N ARG A 229 -22.85 16.12 0.36
CA ARG A 229 -22.79 17.24 -0.59
C ARG A 229 -23.29 16.86 -1.98
N THR A 230 -23.10 15.62 -2.42
CA THR A 230 -23.49 15.17 -3.77
C THR A 230 -24.84 14.45 -3.82
N VAL A 231 -25.51 14.23 -2.69
CA VAL A 231 -26.78 13.48 -2.63
C VAL A 231 -27.84 14.08 -3.54
N ALA A 232 -28.03 15.41 -3.49
CA ALA A 232 -29.04 16.11 -4.29
C ALA A 232 -28.75 15.97 -5.79
N GLN A 233 -27.48 16.11 -6.16
CA GLN A 233 -27.03 15.93 -7.54
C GLN A 233 -27.30 14.50 -8.02
N LEU A 234 -26.96 13.48 -7.22
CA LEU A 234 -27.20 12.08 -7.56
C LEU A 234 -28.69 11.73 -7.68
N THR A 235 -29.54 12.26 -6.80
CA THR A 235 -30.99 12.01 -6.86
C THR A 235 -31.66 12.65 -8.08
N GLY A 236 -31.07 13.69 -8.65
CA GLY A 236 -31.57 14.34 -9.87
C GLY A 236 -31.19 13.63 -11.17
N LEU A 237 -30.31 12.62 -11.12
CA LEU A 237 -29.86 11.90 -12.30
C LEU A 237 -30.82 10.77 -12.66
N SER A 238 -31.13 10.64 -13.95
CA SER A 238 -31.99 9.57 -14.49
C SER A 238 -31.24 8.29 -14.87
N GLY A 239 -29.92 8.23 -14.64
CA GLY A 239 -29.05 7.13 -15.06
C GLY A 239 -28.02 6.76 -13.99
N PRO A 240 -27.24 5.69 -14.22
CA PRO A 240 -26.24 5.26 -13.25
C PRO A 240 -25.16 6.33 -13.09
N ALA A 241 -24.74 6.53 -11.84
CA ALA A 241 -23.67 7.47 -11.51
C ALA A 241 -22.97 7.03 -10.23
N VAL A 242 -21.70 7.37 -10.09
CA VAL A 242 -20.92 7.11 -8.86
C VAL A 242 -20.13 8.34 -8.48
N VAL A 243 -20.05 8.61 -7.19
CA VAL A 243 -19.24 9.68 -6.61
C VAL A 243 -18.12 9.04 -5.82
N VAL A 244 -16.89 9.47 -6.08
CA VAL A 244 -15.68 8.95 -5.44
C VAL A 244 -14.76 10.07 -4.97
N ASP A 245 -13.91 9.79 -3.98
CA ASP A 245 -12.84 10.72 -3.60
C ASP A 245 -11.67 10.72 -4.61
N ASP A 246 -10.64 11.53 -4.36
CA ASP A 246 -9.45 11.61 -5.23
C ASP A 246 -8.66 10.30 -5.33
N ASN A 247 -8.85 9.36 -4.41
CA ASN A 247 -8.18 8.06 -4.39
C ASN A 247 -9.07 6.92 -4.94
N GLY A 248 -10.24 7.26 -5.48
CA GLY A 248 -11.19 6.34 -6.10
C GLY A 248 -12.12 5.63 -5.11
N TRP A 249 -12.17 6.04 -3.85
CA TRP A 249 -13.08 5.44 -2.88
C TRP A 249 -14.51 5.89 -3.08
N VAL A 250 -15.44 4.92 -3.11
CA VAL A 250 -16.84 5.21 -3.43
C VAL A 250 -17.54 5.83 -2.23
N ALA A 251 -17.91 7.11 -2.37
CA ALA A 251 -18.79 7.79 -1.44
C ALA A 251 -20.24 7.39 -1.67
N ALA A 252 -20.71 7.37 -2.92
CA ALA A 252 -22.10 7.05 -3.23
C ALA A 252 -22.25 6.52 -4.67
N GLY A 253 -23.27 5.72 -4.91
CA GLY A 253 -23.64 5.28 -6.26
C GLY A 253 -25.15 5.19 -6.41
N THR A 254 -25.65 5.39 -7.64
CA THR A 254 -27.06 5.24 -8.01
C THR A 254 -27.17 4.45 -9.31
N GLY A 255 -28.25 3.69 -9.50
CA GLY A 255 -28.52 2.97 -10.74
C GLY A 255 -27.67 1.72 -11.00
N PHE A 256 -26.78 1.33 -10.09
CA PHE A 256 -25.99 0.09 -10.17
C PHE A 256 -25.41 -0.31 -8.79
N THR A 257 -24.82 -1.51 -8.70
CA THR A 257 -24.07 -1.94 -7.51
C THR A 257 -22.65 -1.40 -7.58
N ALA A 258 -22.40 -0.29 -6.88
CA ALA A 258 -21.07 0.31 -6.84
C ALA A 258 -20.06 -0.58 -6.10
N PRO A 259 -18.82 -0.71 -6.61
CA PRO A 259 -17.74 -1.33 -5.86
C PRO A 259 -17.37 -0.47 -4.64
N THR A 260 -16.53 -0.99 -3.74
CA THR A 260 -16.01 -0.20 -2.62
C THR A 260 -15.01 0.87 -3.10
N ARG A 261 -14.25 0.56 -4.14
CA ARG A 261 -13.21 1.43 -4.72
C ARG A 261 -13.14 1.20 -6.24
N ILE A 262 -12.80 2.25 -6.97
CA ILE A 262 -12.40 2.23 -8.39
C ILE A 262 -10.98 2.81 -8.53
N ASP A 263 -10.42 2.77 -9.73
CA ASP A 263 -9.15 3.42 -9.99
C ASP A 263 -9.28 4.96 -9.83
N PRO A 264 -8.28 5.65 -9.26
CA PRO A 264 -8.32 7.09 -9.07
C PRO A 264 -8.70 7.84 -10.37
N PRO A 265 -9.73 8.69 -10.37
CA PRO A 265 -10.14 9.42 -11.56
C PRO A 265 -9.15 10.53 -11.94
N GLU A 266 -9.00 10.75 -13.25
CA GLU A 266 -8.26 11.89 -13.80
C GLU A 266 -9.21 12.81 -14.58
N ALA A 267 -8.95 14.13 -14.55
CA ALA A 267 -9.80 15.11 -15.23
C ALA A 267 -9.87 14.87 -16.74
N GLY A 268 -11.07 14.71 -17.27
CA GLY A 268 -11.29 14.52 -18.71
C GLY A 268 -10.91 13.12 -19.23
N ALA A 269 -10.46 12.22 -18.36
CA ALA A 269 -10.23 10.83 -18.74
C ALA A 269 -11.55 10.04 -18.72
N LYS A 270 -11.80 9.27 -19.78
CA LYS A 270 -12.83 8.24 -19.76
C LYS A 270 -12.29 6.97 -19.10
N GLN A 271 -13.01 6.45 -18.12
CA GLN A 271 -12.64 5.24 -17.41
C GLN A 271 -13.79 4.23 -17.42
N PHE A 272 -13.47 2.94 -17.53
CA PHE A 272 -14.50 1.93 -17.43
C PHE A 272 -14.83 1.62 -15.97
N ILE A 273 -16.12 1.66 -15.62
CA ILE A 273 -16.62 1.22 -14.32
C ILE A 273 -17.54 0.01 -14.48
N SER A 274 -17.24 -1.05 -13.72
CA SER A 274 -18.05 -2.28 -13.71
C SER A 274 -19.51 -1.97 -13.34
N GLY A 275 -20.43 -2.25 -14.28
CA GLY A 275 -21.87 -1.98 -14.13
C GLY A 275 -22.34 -0.64 -14.70
N MET A 276 -21.43 0.24 -15.11
CA MET A 276 -21.75 1.52 -15.74
C MET A 276 -21.19 1.68 -17.17
N GLY A 277 -20.18 0.89 -17.54
CA GLY A 277 -19.49 1.02 -18.82
C GLY A 277 -18.46 2.15 -18.80
N VAL A 278 -18.21 2.76 -19.96
CA VAL A 278 -17.27 3.88 -20.08
C VAL A 278 -17.89 5.12 -19.47
N CYS A 279 -17.23 5.69 -18.47
CA CYS A 279 -17.68 6.84 -17.71
C CYS A 279 -16.73 8.02 -17.87
N GLU A 280 -17.32 9.21 -17.95
CA GLU A 280 -16.61 10.49 -17.90
C GLU A 280 -16.52 10.95 -16.45
N ALA A 281 -15.32 11.34 -16.03
CA ALA A 281 -15.07 11.89 -14.71
C ALA A 281 -15.23 13.41 -14.72
N GLN A 282 -16.19 13.91 -13.96
CA GLN A 282 -16.40 15.34 -13.70
C GLN A 282 -15.94 15.69 -12.29
N ARG A 283 -15.14 16.75 -12.15
CA ARG A 283 -14.72 17.23 -10.83
C ARG A 283 -15.92 17.81 -10.08
N VAL A 284 -16.07 17.42 -8.81
CA VAL A 284 -17.01 18.01 -7.86
C VAL A 284 -16.27 18.47 -6.60
N THR A 285 -16.93 19.26 -5.76
CA THR A 285 -16.32 19.75 -4.51
C THR A 285 -15.99 18.57 -3.58
N GLY A 286 -14.70 18.26 -3.45
CA GLY A 286 -14.20 17.18 -2.59
C GLY A 286 -14.09 15.79 -3.25
N GLY A 287 -14.29 15.68 -4.56
CA GLY A 287 -14.14 14.40 -5.26
C GLY A 287 -14.52 14.46 -6.74
N TRP A 288 -15.03 13.35 -7.24
CA TRP A 288 -15.38 13.14 -8.65
C TRP A 288 -16.76 12.53 -8.78
N LEU A 289 -17.54 13.02 -9.74
CA LEU A 289 -18.77 12.40 -10.21
C LEU A 289 -18.46 11.69 -11.53
N LEU A 290 -18.79 10.42 -11.63
CA LEU A 290 -18.62 9.62 -12.82
C LEU A 290 -19.98 9.21 -13.36
N GLN A 291 -20.16 9.43 -14.66
CA GLN A 291 -21.39 9.14 -15.39
C GLN A 291 -21.05 8.49 -16.73
N PRO A 292 -21.90 7.61 -17.27
CA PRO A 292 -21.69 7.05 -18.60
C PRO A 292 -21.52 8.15 -19.66
N SER A 293 -20.51 8.01 -20.51
CA SER A 293 -20.31 8.92 -21.64
C SER A 293 -21.30 8.59 -22.76
N GLY A 294 -22.25 9.50 -23.02
CA GLY A 294 -23.15 9.43 -24.18
C GLY A 294 -24.38 8.51 -24.05
N PRO A 295 -25.32 8.56 -25.02
CA PRO A 295 -26.43 7.61 -25.08
C PRO A 295 -25.84 6.22 -25.34
N GLY A 296 -26.13 5.27 -24.43
CA GLY A 296 -25.52 3.94 -24.40
C GLY A 296 -25.70 3.13 -25.68
N HIS A 297 -24.83 3.35 -26.65
CA HIS A 297 -24.55 2.37 -27.68
C HIS A 297 -23.75 1.23 -27.05
N PRO A 298 -24.07 -0.03 -27.38
CA PRO A 298 -23.31 -1.14 -26.86
C PRO A 298 -21.84 -0.96 -27.26
N VAL A 299 -20.93 -1.19 -26.32
CA VAL A 299 -19.50 -1.30 -26.60
C VAL A 299 -19.35 -2.48 -27.56
N VAL A 300 -19.02 -2.20 -28.83
CA VAL A 300 -18.86 -3.24 -29.84
C VAL A 300 -17.43 -3.75 -29.77
N ALA A 301 -17.25 -4.96 -29.28
CA ALA A 301 -15.98 -5.66 -29.27
C ALA A 301 -15.94 -6.65 -30.44
N THR A 302 -14.98 -6.53 -31.34
CA THR A 302 -14.76 -7.44 -32.47
C THR A 302 -13.60 -8.37 -32.17
N LEU A 303 -13.88 -9.66 -32.04
CA LEU A 303 -12.89 -10.73 -31.92
C LEU A 303 -12.50 -11.23 -33.32
N ASP A 304 -11.26 -10.97 -33.74
CA ASP A 304 -10.68 -11.42 -35.01
C ASP A 304 -9.92 -12.73 -34.80
N LEU A 305 -10.33 -13.77 -35.54
CA LEU A 305 -9.83 -15.14 -35.48
C LEU A 305 -9.15 -15.57 -36.79
N ARG A 306 -8.93 -14.66 -37.76
CA ARG A 306 -8.32 -15.00 -39.06
C ARG A 306 -6.80 -15.19 -39.02
N GLY A 307 -6.19 -15.03 -37.85
CA GLY A 307 -4.75 -15.13 -37.60
C GLY A 307 -4.48 -15.28 -36.10
N GLU A 308 -3.50 -14.55 -35.57
CA GLU A 308 -3.30 -14.47 -34.12
C GLU A 308 -4.55 -13.83 -33.48
N PRO A 309 -5.20 -14.48 -32.49
CA PRO A 309 -6.44 -13.97 -31.93
C PRO A 309 -6.26 -12.57 -31.40
N SER A 310 -7.18 -11.67 -31.75
CA SER A 310 -7.12 -10.29 -31.28
C SER A 310 -8.51 -9.73 -31.07
N ILE A 311 -8.63 -8.80 -30.14
CA ILE A 311 -9.88 -8.10 -29.87
C ILE A 311 -9.68 -6.63 -30.18
N MET A 312 -10.62 -6.07 -30.95
CA MET A 312 -10.72 -4.66 -31.25
C MET A 312 -11.99 -4.13 -30.63
N VAL A 313 -11.90 -3.11 -29.80
CA VAL A 313 -13.08 -2.52 -29.17
C VAL A 313 -13.30 -1.15 -29.74
N THR A 314 -14.46 -0.99 -30.36
CA THR A 314 -14.92 0.25 -30.98
C THR A 314 -15.83 0.97 -30.00
N GLY A 315 -15.41 2.19 -29.64
CA GLY A 315 -16.18 3.11 -28.81
C GLY A 315 -16.03 4.54 -29.30
N ASP A 316 -16.79 5.46 -28.70
CA ASP A 316 -16.88 6.87 -29.12
C ASP A 316 -15.55 7.66 -29.07
N GLU A 317 -14.49 7.08 -28.51
CA GLU A 317 -13.15 7.68 -28.38
C GLU A 317 -12.04 7.01 -29.21
N GLY A 318 -12.39 6.08 -30.09
CA GLY A 318 -11.45 5.43 -31.01
C GLY A 318 -11.23 3.94 -30.71
N ASP A 319 -10.83 3.22 -31.76
CA ASP A 319 -10.62 1.77 -31.72
C ASP A 319 -9.32 1.42 -31.01
N TRP A 320 -9.37 0.59 -29.96
CA TRP A 320 -8.18 -0.05 -29.42
C TRP A 320 -8.15 -1.54 -29.76
N ARG A 321 -6.95 -2.05 -30.07
CA ARG A 321 -6.72 -3.45 -30.44
C ARG A 321 -5.71 -4.09 -29.50
N SER A 322 -5.99 -5.30 -29.04
CA SER A 322 -5.06 -6.11 -28.26
C SER A 322 -4.98 -7.55 -28.77
N VAL A 323 -3.79 -8.13 -28.65
CA VAL A 323 -3.54 -9.54 -29.00
C VAL A 323 -3.95 -10.42 -27.81
N LEU A 324 -4.63 -11.52 -28.11
CA LEU A 324 -5.14 -12.48 -27.15
C LEU A 324 -4.45 -13.82 -27.32
N THR A 325 -4.30 -14.55 -26.22
CA THR A 325 -3.97 -15.97 -26.29
C THR A 325 -5.15 -16.74 -26.89
N ARG A 326 -4.89 -17.93 -27.45
CA ARG A 326 -5.97 -18.82 -27.92
C ARG A 326 -6.97 -19.14 -26.81
N ARG A 327 -6.47 -19.34 -25.58
CA ARG A 327 -7.31 -19.63 -24.42
C ARG A 327 -8.24 -18.47 -24.07
N HIS A 328 -7.74 -17.24 -24.11
CA HIS A 328 -8.54 -16.03 -23.93
C HIS A 328 -9.63 -15.87 -25.00
N ALA A 329 -9.31 -16.17 -26.26
CA ALA A 329 -10.29 -16.15 -27.34
C ALA A 329 -11.40 -17.21 -27.12
N GLN A 330 -11.03 -18.42 -26.72
CA GLN A 330 -11.99 -19.49 -26.38
C GLN A 330 -12.90 -19.11 -25.23
N ILE A 331 -12.35 -18.51 -24.16
CA ILE A 331 -13.15 -18.00 -23.04
C ILE A 331 -14.18 -16.99 -23.55
N LEU A 332 -13.78 -16.01 -24.35
CA LEU A 332 -14.71 -15.00 -24.89
C LEU A 332 -15.82 -15.59 -25.74
N LEU A 333 -15.53 -16.61 -26.55
CA LEU A 333 -16.53 -17.36 -27.32
C LEU A 333 -17.57 -18.02 -26.39
N LEU A 334 -17.10 -18.72 -25.36
CA LEU A 334 -17.98 -19.39 -24.39
C LEU A 334 -18.84 -18.41 -23.59
N LEU A 335 -18.30 -17.24 -23.25
CA LEU A 335 -19.04 -16.18 -22.57
C LEU A 335 -20.09 -15.54 -23.47
N SER A 336 -19.79 -15.37 -24.76
CA SER A 336 -20.75 -14.88 -25.75
C SER A 336 -21.93 -15.84 -25.93
N GLU A 337 -21.68 -17.15 -25.92
CA GLU A 337 -22.72 -18.18 -26.02
C GLU A 337 -23.61 -18.28 -24.78
N ALA A 338 -23.02 -18.08 -23.59
CA ALA A 338 -23.76 -18.12 -22.33
C ALA A 338 -24.71 -16.91 -22.17
N GLY A 339 -24.46 -15.82 -22.91
CA GLY A 339 -25.27 -14.61 -22.88
C GLY A 339 -25.39 -14.00 -21.47
N GLU A 340 -26.53 -13.36 -21.20
CA GLU A 340 -26.76 -12.67 -19.92
C GLU A 340 -26.80 -13.62 -18.71
N SER A 341 -27.13 -14.90 -18.93
CA SER A 341 -27.16 -15.93 -17.87
C SER A 341 -25.78 -16.25 -17.31
N GLY A 342 -24.73 -16.06 -18.12
CA GLY A 342 -23.35 -16.34 -17.78
C GLY A 342 -23.02 -17.80 -17.51
N ILE A 343 -21.74 -18.06 -17.27
CA ILE A 343 -21.17 -19.39 -17.04
C ILE A 343 -20.47 -19.43 -15.67
N THR A 344 -20.70 -20.50 -14.92
CA THR A 344 -19.98 -20.68 -13.64
C THR A 344 -18.54 -21.11 -13.90
N GLY A 345 -17.65 -20.95 -12.91
CA GLY A 345 -16.28 -21.44 -13.05
C GLY A 345 -16.20 -22.95 -13.33
N ALA A 346 -17.07 -23.74 -12.70
CA ALA A 346 -17.12 -25.20 -12.90
C ALA A 346 -17.62 -25.56 -14.31
N GLU A 347 -18.59 -24.82 -14.83
CA GLU A 347 -19.10 -25.02 -16.19
C GLU A 347 -18.07 -24.58 -17.24
N LEU A 348 -17.39 -23.47 -17.01
CA LEU A 348 -16.31 -23.00 -17.87
C LEU A 348 -15.12 -23.97 -17.87
N SER A 349 -14.78 -24.55 -16.70
CA SER A 349 -13.79 -25.62 -16.59
C SER A 349 -14.16 -26.83 -17.45
N ARG A 350 -15.40 -27.31 -17.34
CA ARG A 350 -15.86 -28.47 -18.13
C ARG A 350 -15.78 -28.23 -19.63
N ARG A 351 -16.13 -27.02 -20.08
CA ARG A 351 -16.09 -26.69 -21.50
C ARG A 351 -14.68 -26.46 -22.06
N LEU A 352 -13.72 -26.07 -21.22
CA LEU A 352 -12.34 -25.81 -21.65
C LEU A 352 -11.41 -27.01 -21.46
N PHE A 353 -11.61 -27.80 -20.42
CA PHE A 353 -10.70 -28.88 -19.99
C PHE A 353 -11.37 -30.26 -19.93
N GLY A 354 -12.69 -30.35 -20.08
CA GLY A 354 -13.45 -31.61 -20.03
C GLY A 354 -13.99 -31.98 -18.65
N ASP A 355 -13.51 -31.36 -17.58
CA ASP A 355 -13.94 -31.62 -16.19
C ASP A 355 -14.04 -30.33 -15.35
N ALA A 356 -14.49 -30.45 -14.09
CA ALA A 356 -14.66 -29.32 -13.17
C ALA A 356 -13.46 -29.08 -12.23
N GLU A 357 -12.35 -29.80 -12.37
CA GLU A 357 -11.22 -29.77 -11.43
C GLU A 357 -10.30 -28.57 -11.65
N HIS A 358 -10.36 -27.95 -12.83
CA HIS A 358 -9.46 -26.86 -13.25
C HIS A 358 -9.92 -25.45 -12.82
N LEU A 359 -10.59 -25.32 -11.68
CA LEU A 359 -11.14 -24.03 -11.20
C LEU A 359 -10.07 -22.96 -10.94
N VAL A 360 -8.90 -23.36 -10.44
CA VAL A 360 -7.78 -22.43 -10.18
C VAL A 360 -7.25 -21.87 -11.49
N THR A 361 -7.05 -22.74 -12.49
CA THR A 361 -6.61 -22.35 -13.84
C THR A 361 -7.63 -21.44 -14.51
N VAL A 362 -8.93 -21.75 -14.43
CA VAL A 362 -10.00 -20.86 -14.92
C VAL A 362 -9.93 -19.49 -14.28
N ARG A 363 -9.75 -19.40 -12.95
CA ARG A 363 -9.61 -18.12 -12.25
C ARG A 363 -8.36 -17.35 -12.69
N ALA A 364 -7.25 -18.04 -12.92
CA ALA A 364 -6.00 -17.43 -13.39
C ALA A 364 -6.14 -16.89 -14.81
N GLU A 365 -6.70 -17.67 -15.75
CA GLU A 365 -6.99 -17.23 -17.13
C GLU A 365 -7.97 -16.06 -17.16
N MET A 366 -9.02 -16.09 -16.35
CA MET A 366 -9.96 -14.98 -16.23
C MET A 366 -9.30 -13.71 -15.68
N SER A 367 -8.38 -13.85 -14.72
CA SER A 367 -7.60 -12.73 -14.20
C SER A 367 -6.67 -12.14 -15.26
N ARG A 368 -5.96 -12.98 -16.02
CA ARG A 368 -5.10 -12.57 -17.14
C ARG A 368 -5.91 -11.88 -18.24
N LEU A 369 -7.03 -12.47 -18.65
CA LEU A 369 -7.94 -11.89 -19.62
C LEU A 369 -8.38 -10.50 -19.20
N ARG A 370 -8.79 -10.32 -17.94
CA ARG A 370 -9.19 -9.01 -17.40
C ARG A 370 -8.08 -7.97 -17.36
N ARG A 371 -6.81 -8.37 -17.26
CA ARG A 371 -5.71 -7.39 -17.41
C ARG A 371 -5.62 -6.85 -18.84
N VAL A 372 -6.01 -7.65 -19.83
CA VAL A 372 -5.92 -7.30 -21.25
C VAL A 372 -7.15 -6.54 -21.72
N ILE A 373 -8.34 -7.03 -21.36
CA ILE A 373 -9.61 -6.48 -21.86
C ILE A 373 -10.41 -5.75 -20.78
N GLY A 374 -9.79 -5.56 -19.62
CA GLY A 374 -10.40 -4.93 -18.47
C GLY A 374 -11.66 -5.66 -18.02
N THR A 375 -12.70 -4.87 -17.99
CA THR A 375 -13.99 -5.06 -17.35
C THR A 375 -15.09 -5.43 -18.35
N LEU A 376 -14.73 -5.68 -19.63
CA LEU A 376 -15.64 -6.27 -20.62
C LEU A 376 -16.21 -7.62 -20.16
N VAL A 377 -15.56 -8.27 -19.18
CA VAL A 377 -15.99 -9.54 -18.60
C VAL A 377 -16.18 -9.43 -17.08
N VAL A 378 -17.41 -9.65 -16.63
CA VAL A 378 -17.79 -9.65 -15.21
C VAL A 378 -17.81 -11.08 -14.64
N SER A 379 -17.83 -11.22 -13.31
CA SER A 379 -17.75 -12.51 -12.61
C SER A 379 -18.98 -12.74 -11.75
N ARG A 380 -19.25 -14.02 -11.43
CA ARG A 380 -20.37 -14.50 -10.60
C ARG A 380 -21.76 -14.22 -11.24
N PRO A 381 -22.19 -15.02 -12.22
CA PRO A 381 -21.39 -15.92 -13.06
C PRO A 381 -20.54 -15.14 -14.09
N TYR A 382 -19.54 -15.79 -14.68
CA TYR A 382 -18.71 -15.17 -15.71
C TYR A 382 -19.56 -14.85 -16.95
N ARG A 383 -19.52 -13.61 -17.44
CA ARG A 383 -20.28 -13.18 -18.63
C ARG A 383 -19.70 -11.90 -19.21
N LEU A 384 -20.06 -11.58 -20.44
CA LEU A 384 -19.82 -10.25 -21.00
C LEU A 384 -20.57 -9.20 -20.16
N ALA A 385 -19.95 -8.04 -19.95
CA ALA A 385 -20.56 -6.94 -19.23
C ALA A 385 -21.83 -6.46 -19.95
N ARG A 386 -22.80 -5.98 -19.18
CA ARG A 386 -24.06 -5.48 -19.74
C ARG A 386 -23.77 -4.28 -20.64
N GLY A 387 -24.30 -4.29 -21.86
CA GLY A 387 -23.99 -3.27 -22.86
C GLY A 387 -22.71 -3.53 -23.66
N VAL A 388 -22.11 -4.72 -23.58
CA VAL A 388 -21.05 -5.15 -24.51
C VAL A 388 -21.64 -6.09 -25.57
N GLU A 389 -21.43 -5.77 -26.84
CA GLU A 389 -21.76 -6.65 -27.97
C GLU A 389 -20.48 -7.23 -28.54
N LEU A 390 -20.31 -8.57 -28.46
CA LEU A 390 -19.15 -9.24 -29.05
C LEU A 390 -19.48 -9.71 -30.48
N ARG A 391 -18.79 -9.16 -31.47
CA ARG A 391 -18.81 -9.59 -32.87
C ARG A 391 -17.62 -10.47 -33.18
N MET A 392 -17.79 -11.46 -34.03
CA MET A 392 -16.72 -12.38 -34.42
C MET A 392 -16.41 -12.22 -35.91
N VAL A 393 -15.13 -12.23 -36.26
CA VAL A 393 -14.66 -12.20 -37.64
C VAL A 393 -13.64 -13.33 -37.84
N GLY A 394 -13.91 -14.22 -38.79
CA GLY A 394 -13.10 -15.42 -39.04
C GLY A 394 -13.85 -16.73 -38.81
N ASN A 395 -13.14 -17.86 -38.87
CA ASN A 395 -13.74 -19.19 -38.74
C ASN A 395 -13.90 -19.59 -37.26
N VAL A 396 -15.11 -19.42 -36.73
CA VAL A 396 -15.48 -19.77 -35.35
C VAL A 396 -15.36 -21.28 -35.09
N GLU A 397 -15.60 -22.13 -36.09
CA GLU A 397 -15.55 -23.60 -35.94
C GLU A 397 -14.10 -24.11 -35.78
N SER A 398 -13.13 -23.47 -36.43
CA SER A 398 -11.70 -23.79 -36.24
C SER A 398 -11.21 -23.43 -34.85
N ALA A 399 -11.64 -22.29 -34.29
CA ALA A 399 -11.30 -21.89 -32.93
C ALA A 399 -11.97 -22.78 -31.86
N ARG A 400 -13.12 -23.38 -32.22
CA ARG A 400 -13.81 -24.41 -31.42
C ARG A 400 -13.14 -25.78 -31.51
N GLY A 401 -12.54 -26.15 -32.64
CA GLY A 401 -11.85 -27.44 -32.81
C GLY A 401 -10.71 -27.67 -31.82
N ASP A 402 -10.03 -26.60 -31.40
CA ASP A 402 -9.00 -26.61 -30.35
C ASP A 402 -9.58 -26.75 -28.91
N LEU A 403 -10.91 -26.83 -28.72
CA LEU A 403 -11.54 -27.09 -27.41
C LEU A 403 -11.34 -28.54 -26.91
N HIS A 404 -10.94 -29.46 -27.80
CA HIS A 404 -10.65 -30.85 -27.46
C HIS A 404 -9.16 -31.21 -27.57
N ALA A 405 -8.33 -30.31 -28.09
CA ALA A 405 -6.88 -30.48 -28.08
C ALA A 405 -6.35 -30.06 -26.71
N VAL A 406 -6.03 -31.04 -25.87
CA VAL A 406 -5.33 -30.83 -24.60
C VAL A 406 -3.94 -30.27 -24.92
N GLU A 407 -3.81 -28.94 -24.92
CA GLU A 407 -2.50 -28.29 -24.78
C GLU A 407 -2.04 -28.52 -23.35
N THR A 408 -1.26 -29.58 -23.16
CA THR A 408 -0.37 -29.70 -22.01
C THR A 408 0.73 -28.67 -22.18
N ASP A 409 0.62 -27.56 -21.47
CA ASP A 409 1.71 -26.58 -21.36
C ASP A 409 2.83 -27.18 -20.46
N PRO A 410 4.06 -27.38 -20.94
CA PRO A 410 5.16 -27.95 -20.16
C PRO A 410 5.69 -27.03 -19.04
N ALA A 411 5.18 -25.80 -18.90
CA ALA A 411 5.80 -24.78 -18.05
C ALA A 411 5.35 -24.76 -16.56
N LEU A 412 4.73 -25.82 -16.03
CA LEU A 412 4.32 -25.90 -14.62
C LEU A 412 4.97 -27.02 -13.79
N THR A 413 6.10 -27.57 -14.25
CA THR A 413 7.01 -28.31 -13.38
C THR A 413 8.41 -27.73 -13.49
N GLY A 414 8.74 -26.82 -12.57
CA GLY A 414 10.05 -26.22 -12.37
C GLY A 414 10.08 -25.47 -11.06
#